data_AF-H2ZAS6-F1
#
_entry.id   AF-H2ZAS6-F1
#
_cell.length_a   1.000
_cell.length_b   1.000
_cell.length_c   1.000
_cell.angle_alpha   90.00
_cell.angle_beta   90.00
_cell.angle_gamma   90.00
#
_symmetry.space_group_name_H-M   'P 1'
#
loop_
_entity.id
_entity.type
_entity.pdbx_description
1 polymer ?
#
loop_
_entity_poly.entity_id
_entity_poly.type
_entity_poly.pdbx_seq_one_letter_code
_entity_poly.pdbx_strand_id
1 'polypeptide(L)'
;MTSIAEMLPKNAEVFNIGVPHYGCMGKVCSTHGGNATITFQVPDEPNLARILKKKHTLSSYHPGWKIASNTGVSGYILSRITGSVYAYYPETRKWSIGLNLKFTKERSGVAGFTKRKDNEWLYSDAVTGLILGYRERFPEVLTYLEETLGKTAEQDLNLESMFGTTNVVEKLQELTKWLKSLPSYGGTKVHESSNTIEPIVVSAIDEEIKLFKKKAGKSKDVTVSVLSRYLYCPQ
;
A
#
# COMPACT_ATOMS: atom_id res chain seq x y z
N MET A 1 -8.62 6.23 -49.06
CA MET A 1 -8.39 5.06 -48.17
C MET A 1 -6.89 5.00 -47.94
N THR A 2 -6.41 5.31 -46.74
CA THR A 2 -4.99 5.18 -46.40
C THR A 2 -4.62 3.71 -46.51
N SER A 3 -3.59 3.39 -47.29
CA SER A 3 -3.21 1.99 -47.51
C SER A 3 -2.56 1.42 -46.25
N ILE A 4 -2.66 0.10 -46.05
CA ILE A 4 -2.01 -0.55 -44.88
C ILE A 4 -0.49 -0.33 -44.91
N ALA A 5 0.11 -0.19 -46.10
CA ALA A 5 1.53 0.12 -46.25
C ALA A 5 1.90 1.54 -45.77
N GLU A 6 0.97 2.50 -45.84
CA GLU A 6 1.15 3.85 -45.28
C GLU A 6 0.97 3.84 -43.75
N MET A 7 0.06 3.02 -43.23
CA MET A 7 -0.16 2.90 -41.77
C MET A 7 0.92 2.08 -41.06
N LEU A 8 1.48 1.08 -41.76
CA LEU A 8 2.49 0.14 -41.25
C LEU A 8 3.69 0.13 -42.22
N PRO A 9 4.50 1.20 -42.26
CA PRO A 9 5.65 1.24 -43.14
C PRO A 9 6.67 0.17 -42.76
N LYS A 10 7.51 -0.23 -43.72
CA LYS A 10 8.59 -1.17 -43.46
C LYS A 10 9.51 -0.64 -42.35
N ASN A 11 9.91 -1.53 -41.45
CA ASN A 11 10.66 -1.26 -40.23
C ASN A 11 9.92 -0.43 -39.16
N ALA A 12 8.62 -0.15 -39.32
CA ALA A 12 7.82 0.44 -38.25
C ALA A 12 7.82 -0.47 -37.01
N GLU A 13 7.87 0.15 -35.85
CA GLU A 13 7.73 -0.52 -34.57
C GLU A 13 6.24 -0.68 -34.24
N VAL A 14 5.85 -1.92 -33.95
CA VAL A 14 4.47 -2.28 -33.68
C VAL A 14 4.39 -3.18 -32.46
N PHE A 15 3.28 -3.11 -31.75
CA PHE A 15 2.96 -3.99 -30.64
C PHE A 15 1.84 -4.94 -31.05
N ASN A 16 2.01 -6.21 -30.73
CA ASN A 16 0.97 -7.21 -30.93
C ASN A 16 -0.12 -7.09 -29.86
N ILE A 17 -1.37 -6.95 -30.27
CA ILE A 17 -2.54 -7.02 -29.36
C ILE A 17 -3.33 -8.33 -29.54
N GLY A 18 -2.84 -9.24 -30.39
CA GLY A 18 -3.39 -10.58 -30.59
C GLY A 18 -2.75 -11.66 -29.71
N VAL A 19 -3.16 -12.91 -29.94
CA VAL A 19 -2.62 -14.12 -29.31
C VAL A 19 -2.07 -15.02 -30.42
N PRO A 20 -0.89 -15.65 -30.26
CA PRO A 20 0.05 -15.57 -29.13
C PRO A 20 0.88 -14.26 -29.11
N HIS A 21 1.67 -14.03 -28.06
CA HIS A 21 2.62 -12.91 -27.91
C HIS A 21 1.99 -11.51 -27.72
N TYR A 22 0.91 -11.42 -26.95
CA TYR A 22 0.30 -10.15 -26.58
C TYR A 22 1.32 -9.21 -25.90
N GLY A 23 1.34 -7.94 -26.29
CA GLY A 23 2.24 -6.91 -25.76
C GLY A 23 3.67 -6.98 -26.27
N CYS A 24 4.04 -7.97 -27.09
CA CYS A 24 5.39 -8.05 -27.65
C CYS A 24 5.60 -6.99 -28.74
N MET A 25 6.76 -6.34 -28.70
CA MET A 25 7.21 -5.40 -29.71
C MET A 25 7.77 -6.15 -30.92
N GLY A 26 7.53 -5.64 -32.12
CA GLY A 26 8.07 -6.19 -33.35
C GLY A 26 8.32 -5.13 -34.41
N LYS A 27 8.99 -5.54 -35.49
CA LYS A 27 9.27 -4.71 -36.65
C LYS A 27 8.57 -5.23 -37.89
N VAL A 28 7.91 -4.34 -38.62
CA VAL A 28 7.22 -4.67 -39.87
C VAL A 28 8.25 -5.03 -40.95
N CYS A 29 8.18 -6.25 -41.46
CA CYS A 29 9.02 -6.73 -42.55
C CYS A 29 8.38 -6.44 -43.92
N SER A 30 7.08 -6.75 -44.04
CA SER A 30 6.30 -6.55 -45.28
C SER A 30 4.80 -6.44 -45.00
N THR A 31 4.05 -5.85 -45.93
CA THR A 31 2.58 -5.72 -45.87
C THR A 31 1.96 -6.22 -47.18
N HIS A 32 0.97 -7.11 -47.10
CA HIS A 32 0.28 -7.66 -48.26
C HIS A 32 -1.23 -7.80 -48.01
N GLY A 33 -2.05 -7.13 -48.83
CA GLY A 33 -3.51 -7.32 -48.97
C GLY A 33 -4.40 -7.07 -47.74
N GLY A 34 -3.82 -6.92 -46.54
CA GLY A 34 -4.54 -6.97 -45.27
C GLY A 34 -3.67 -7.40 -44.08
N ASN A 35 -2.60 -8.15 -44.36
CA ASN A 35 -1.68 -8.70 -43.38
C ASN A 35 -0.34 -7.97 -43.38
N ALA A 36 0.33 -7.97 -42.23
CA ALA A 36 1.71 -7.56 -42.09
C ALA A 36 2.55 -8.73 -41.55
N THR A 37 3.69 -8.99 -42.19
CA THR A 37 4.70 -9.91 -41.69
C THR A 37 5.58 -9.14 -40.72
N ILE A 38 5.68 -9.62 -39.49
CA ILE A 38 6.40 -8.95 -38.40
C ILE A 38 7.35 -9.91 -37.75
N THR A 39 8.53 -9.42 -37.40
CA THR A 39 9.44 -10.11 -36.49
C THR A 39 9.26 -9.55 -35.09
N PHE A 40 8.68 -10.34 -34.20
CA PHE A 40 8.47 -10.00 -32.80
C PHE A 40 9.68 -10.38 -31.96
N GLN A 41 10.03 -9.51 -31.03
CA GLN A 41 10.99 -9.78 -29.96
C GLN A 41 10.22 -10.28 -28.75
N VAL A 42 10.25 -11.58 -28.51
CA VAL A 42 9.55 -12.23 -27.39
C VAL A 42 10.50 -12.31 -26.20
N PRO A 43 10.31 -11.51 -25.13
CA PRO A 43 11.11 -11.63 -23.92
C PRO A 43 10.71 -12.88 -23.14
N ASP A 44 11.67 -13.45 -22.40
CA ASP A 44 11.32 -14.39 -21.33
C ASP A 44 10.68 -13.59 -20.17
N GLU A 45 9.67 -14.16 -19.50
CA GLU A 45 8.97 -13.51 -18.38
C GLU A 45 9.34 -14.13 -17.02
N PRO A 46 9.52 -13.32 -15.96
CA PRO A 46 9.77 -13.83 -14.63
C PRO A 46 8.52 -14.50 -14.04
N ASN A 47 8.69 -15.70 -13.47
CA ASN A 47 7.60 -16.38 -12.78
C ASN A 47 7.44 -15.88 -11.34
N LEU A 48 6.47 -14.99 -11.12
CA LEU A 48 6.17 -14.43 -9.79
C LEU A 48 5.16 -15.25 -8.99
N ALA A 49 4.66 -16.39 -9.49
CA ALA A 49 3.58 -17.15 -8.86
C ALA A 49 3.91 -17.61 -7.43
N ARG A 50 5.20 -17.91 -7.17
CA ARG A 50 5.68 -18.27 -5.82
C ARG A 50 5.53 -17.13 -4.83
N ILE A 51 5.79 -15.90 -5.25
CA ILE A 51 5.69 -14.70 -4.41
C ILE A 51 4.22 -14.36 -4.18
N LEU A 52 3.37 -14.44 -5.21
CA LEU A 52 1.93 -14.24 -5.05
C LEU A 52 1.32 -15.21 -4.04
N LYS A 53 1.71 -16.49 -4.08
CA LYS A 53 1.27 -17.49 -3.08
C LYS A 53 1.73 -17.14 -1.65
N LYS A 54 2.94 -16.61 -1.51
CA LYS A 54 3.51 -16.19 -0.21
C LYS A 54 3.04 -14.82 0.27
N LYS A 55 2.37 -14.01 -0.56
CA LYS A 55 1.90 -12.67 -0.21
C LYS A 55 1.08 -12.66 1.08
N HIS A 56 0.16 -13.62 1.24
CA HIS A 56 -0.67 -13.73 2.43
C HIS A 56 0.14 -14.00 3.71
N THR A 57 1.22 -14.77 3.60
CA THR A 57 2.12 -15.05 4.72
C THR A 57 3.05 -13.88 5.03
N LEU A 58 3.51 -13.17 4.00
CA LEU A 58 4.42 -12.02 4.15
C LEU A 58 3.71 -10.76 4.65
N SER A 59 2.41 -10.62 4.36
CA SER A 59 1.59 -9.52 4.83
C SER A 59 0.25 -10.03 5.35
N SER A 60 0.29 -10.56 6.56
CA SER A 60 -0.92 -10.96 7.29
C SER A 60 -1.59 -9.74 7.91
N TYR A 61 -2.89 -9.61 7.63
CA TYR A 61 -3.75 -8.64 8.27
C TYR A 61 -4.78 -9.37 9.12
N HIS A 62 -5.09 -8.79 10.26
CA HIS A 62 -5.93 -9.36 11.29
C HIS A 62 -7.05 -8.40 11.67
N PRO A 63 -8.24 -8.91 12.03
CA PRO A 63 -9.32 -8.08 12.51
C PRO A 63 -8.96 -7.42 13.84
N GLY A 64 -9.58 -6.28 14.13
CA GLY A 64 -9.26 -5.47 15.31
C GLY A 64 -9.39 -6.23 16.63
N TRP A 65 -10.37 -7.13 16.77
CA TRP A 65 -10.54 -7.92 17.99
C TRP A 65 -9.34 -8.81 18.31
N LYS A 66 -8.65 -9.34 17.29
CA LYS A 66 -7.46 -10.18 17.46
C LYS A 66 -6.28 -9.35 17.96
N ILE A 67 -6.05 -8.18 17.36
CA ILE A 67 -4.98 -7.28 17.80
C ILE A 67 -5.26 -6.77 19.21
N ALA A 68 -6.50 -6.38 19.51
CA ALA A 68 -6.92 -5.92 20.82
C ALA A 68 -6.70 -6.98 21.91
N SER A 69 -7.04 -8.24 21.62
CA SER A 69 -6.77 -9.38 22.51
C SER A 69 -5.27 -9.58 22.75
N ASN A 70 -4.44 -9.46 21.71
CA ASN A 70 -2.99 -9.66 21.82
C ASN A 70 -2.28 -8.53 22.59
N THR A 71 -2.81 -7.31 22.55
CA THR A 71 -2.23 -6.14 23.23
C THR A 71 -2.85 -5.87 24.60
N GLY A 72 -3.91 -6.61 24.96
CA GLY A 72 -4.65 -6.46 26.21
C GLY A 72 -5.35 -5.11 26.34
N VAL A 73 -5.81 -4.53 25.23
CA VAL A 73 -6.62 -3.30 25.19
C VAL A 73 -8.00 -3.62 24.67
N SER A 74 -9.00 -2.80 24.98
CA SER A 74 -10.34 -2.99 24.39
C SER A 74 -10.35 -2.68 22.88
N GLY A 75 -11.24 -3.33 22.12
CA GLY A 75 -11.39 -3.05 20.68
C GLY A 75 -11.76 -1.60 20.38
N TYR A 76 -12.45 -0.93 21.30
CA TYR A 76 -12.72 0.50 21.23
C TYR A 76 -11.44 1.33 21.33
N ILE A 77 -10.58 1.06 22.32
CA ILE A 77 -9.33 1.78 22.51
C ILE A 77 -8.41 1.57 21.32
N LEU A 78 -8.28 0.32 20.84
CA LEU A 78 -7.57 0.05 19.60
C LEU A 78 -8.12 0.93 18.47
N SER A 79 -9.45 1.00 18.33
CA SER A 79 -10.09 1.82 17.32
C SER A 79 -9.83 3.33 17.49
N ARG A 80 -9.80 3.85 18.72
CA ARG A 80 -9.51 5.26 18.97
C ARG A 80 -8.04 5.58 18.73
N ILE A 81 -7.13 4.84 19.36
CA ILE A 81 -5.70 5.15 19.35
C ILE A 81 -5.06 4.95 17.97
N THR A 82 -5.56 3.99 17.19
CA THR A 82 -5.11 3.80 15.79
C THR A 82 -5.64 4.89 14.86
N GLY A 83 -6.68 5.63 15.26
CA GLY A 83 -7.23 6.76 14.51
C GLY A 83 -6.52 8.08 14.80
N SER A 84 -7.14 9.17 14.34
CA SER A 84 -6.72 10.52 14.67
C SER A 84 -7.38 10.98 15.96
N VAL A 85 -6.60 11.01 17.03
CA VAL A 85 -6.99 11.60 18.32
C VAL A 85 -6.26 12.91 18.49
N TYR A 86 -7.03 13.96 18.75
CA TYR A 86 -6.52 15.30 19.00
C TYR A 86 -6.93 15.75 20.39
N ALA A 87 -6.04 16.48 21.05
CA ALA A 87 -6.30 17.13 22.33
C ALA A 87 -5.83 18.59 22.24
N TYR A 88 -6.44 19.47 23.05
CA TYR A 88 -6.16 20.91 23.02
C TYR A 88 -5.59 21.36 24.37
N TYR A 89 -4.36 21.91 24.38
CA TYR A 89 -3.72 22.40 25.60
C TYR A 89 -2.46 23.26 25.35
N PRO A 90 -2.25 24.39 26.04
CA PRO A 90 -3.27 25.16 26.77
C PRO A 90 -4.29 25.75 25.79
N GLU A 91 -5.58 25.69 26.16
CA GLU A 91 -6.77 26.23 25.46
C GLU A 91 -6.90 25.91 23.96
N THR A 92 -6.11 26.53 23.09
CA THR A 92 -6.27 26.48 21.64
C THR A 92 -5.21 25.63 20.92
N ARG A 93 -4.12 25.28 21.61
CA ARG A 93 -3.02 24.54 20.97
C ARG A 93 -3.38 23.08 20.76
N LYS A 94 -3.49 22.67 19.50
CA LYS A 94 -3.80 21.31 19.08
C LYS A 94 -2.59 20.37 19.15
N TRP A 95 -2.76 19.23 19.80
CA TRP A 95 -1.80 18.13 19.89
C TRP A 95 -2.40 16.86 19.27
N SER A 96 -1.60 16.09 18.54
CA SER A 96 -2.01 14.77 18.03
C SER A 96 -1.43 13.69 18.93
N ILE A 97 -2.31 12.94 19.58
CA ILE A 97 -1.94 11.90 20.55
C ILE A 97 -2.23 10.47 20.05
N GLY A 98 -2.91 10.36 18.90
CA GLY A 98 -3.17 9.08 18.23
C GLY A 98 -2.03 8.65 17.30
N LEU A 99 -1.99 7.36 16.99
CA LEU A 99 -1.03 6.76 16.06
C LEU A 99 -1.30 7.15 14.60
N ASN A 100 -2.48 7.71 14.27
CA ASN A 100 -2.85 8.17 12.94
C ASN A 100 -2.67 7.11 11.83
N LEU A 101 -2.99 5.85 12.16
CA LEU A 101 -2.89 4.74 11.23
C LEU A 101 -4.13 4.59 10.36
N LYS A 102 -5.28 5.13 10.78
CA LYS A 102 -6.53 5.08 10.01
C LYS A 102 -7.22 6.43 9.94
N PHE A 103 -7.79 6.71 8.78
CA PHE A 103 -8.50 7.94 8.45
C PHE A 103 -9.91 7.58 7.96
N THR A 104 -10.85 7.39 8.88
CA THR A 104 -12.21 6.93 8.57
C THR A 104 -12.96 7.86 7.62
N LYS A 105 -12.83 9.19 7.81
CA LYS A 105 -13.47 10.20 6.95
C LYS A 105 -12.97 10.14 5.51
N GLU A 106 -11.69 9.86 5.33
CA GLU A 106 -11.03 9.79 4.02
C GLU A 106 -10.93 8.36 3.49
N ARG A 107 -11.56 7.38 4.16
CA ARG A 107 -11.53 5.96 3.82
C ARG A 107 -10.13 5.44 3.50
N SER A 108 -9.14 5.93 4.23
CA SER A 108 -7.72 5.68 3.95
C SER A 108 -7.01 5.09 5.17
N GLY A 109 -6.09 4.16 4.92
CA GLY A 109 -5.20 3.57 5.91
C GLY A 109 -3.73 3.93 5.62
N VAL A 110 -2.83 3.54 6.52
CA VAL A 110 -1.39 3.66 6.31
C VAL A 110 -0.86 2.31 5.83
N ALA A 111 -0.19 2.31 4.66
CA ALA A 111 0.35 1.11 4.03
C ALA A 111 1.23 0.30 5.00
N GLY A 112 1.01 -1.02 5.06
CA GLY A 112 1.75 -1.91 5.95
C GLY A 112 1.30 -1.92 7.40
N PHE A 113 0.38 -1.03 7.82
CA PHE A 113 -0.16 -0.99 9.18
C PHE A 113 -1.66 -1.29 9.21
N THR A 114 -2.46 -0.57 8.42
CA THR A 114 -3.91 -0.73 8.42
C THR A 114 -4.44 -0.87 7.01
N LYS A 115 -5.51 -1.64 6.89
CA LYS A 115 -6.22 -1.84 5.63
C LYS A 115 -7.71 -1.91 5.91
N ARG A 116 -8.52 -1.25 5.08
CA ARG A 116 -9.97 -1.40 5.14
C ARG A 116 -10.41 -2.43 4.09
N LYS A 117 -11.23 -3.39 4.49
CA LYS A 117 -11.80 -4.41 3.61
C LYS A 117 -13.21 -4.73 4.07
N ASP A 118 -14.19 -4.75 3.17
CA ASP A 118 -15.58 -5.12 3.47
C ASP A 118 -16.17 -4.32 4.64
N ASN A 119 -15.88 -3.01 4.69
CA ASN A 119 -16.22 -2.10 5.80
C ASN A 119 -15.58 -2.41 7.17
N GLU A 120 -14.71 -3.41 7.27
CA GLU A 120 -13.94 -3.71 8.47
C GLU A 120 -12.52 -3.16 8.39
N TRP A 121 -11.98 -2.71 9.53
CA TRP A 121 -10.57 -2.34 9.65
C TRP A 121 -9.74 -3.56 10.03
N LEU A 122 -8.78 -3.87 9.19
CA LEU A 122 -7.76 -4.87 9.40
C LEU A 122 -6.43 -4.19 9.74
N TYR A 123 -5.63 -4.87 10.56
CA TYR A 123 -4.40 -4.38 11.14
C TYR A 123 -3.30 -5.42 10.91
N SER A 124 -2.10 -4.97 10.57
CA SER A 124 -0.94 -5.84 10.47
C SER A 124 -0.34 -6.16 11.84
N ASP A 125 0.52 -7.17 11.90
CA ASP A 125 1.25 -7.51 13.13
C ASP A 125 2.17 -6.37 13.62
N ALA A 126 2.60 -5.48 12.72
CA ALA A 126 3.39 -4.30 13.10
C ALA A 126 2.61 -3.36 14.05
N VAL A 127 1.28 -3.33 13.94
CA VAL A 127 0.43 -2.52 14.82
C VAL A 127 0.47 -3.04 16.26
N THR A 128 0.56 -4.35 16.47
CA THR A 128 0.69 -4.93 17.83
C THR A 128 1.91 -4.35 18.54
N GLY A 129 3.06 -4.29 17.87
CA GLY A 129 4.28 -3.70 18.44
C GLY A 129 4.13 -2.21 18.77
N LEU A 130 3.47 -1.44 17.90
CA LEU A 130 3.20 -0.02 18.15
C LEU A 130 2.30 0.22 19.36
N ILE A 131 1.25 -0.61 19.53
CA ILE A 131 0.31 -0.49 20.65
C ILE A 131 0.96 -0.90 21.96
N LEU A 132 1.77 -1.98 21.96
CA LEU A 132 2.52 -2.39 23.15
C LEU A 132 3.53 -1.30 23.57
N GLY A 133 4.27 -0.73 22.60
CA GLY A 133 5.19 0.38 22.88
C GLY A 133 4.48 1.65 23.36
N TYR A 134 3.27 1.93 22.85
CA TYR A 134 2.43 3.03 23.34
C TYR A 134 2.04 2.79 24.80
N ARG A 135 1.57 1.58 25.11
CA ARG A 135 1.15 1.18 26.45
C ARG A 135 2.27 1.24 27.48
N GLU A 136 3.48 0.85 27.10
CA GLU A 136 4.64 0.87 28.00
C GLU A 136 5.09 2.29 28.35
N ARG A 137 5.05 3.22 27.37
CA ARG A 137 5.54 4.59 27.56
C ARG A 137 4.49 5.56 28.09
N PHE A 138 3.25 5.40 27.69
CA PHE A 138 2.15 6.31 27.99
C PHE A 138 0.89 5.56 28.45
N PRO A 139 0.99 4.72 29.51
CA PRO A 139 -0.15 3.95 30.01
C PRO A 139 -1.29 4.85 30.49
N GLU A 140 -0.97 6.00 31.09
CA GLU A 140 -1.96 6.98 31.57
C GLU A 140 -2.94 7.44 30.49
N VAL A 141 -2.48 7.55 29.23
CA VAL A 141 -3.35 7.94 28.11
C VAL A 141 -4.34 6.85 27.78
N LEU A 142 -3.91 5.59 27.81
CA LEU A 142 -4.81 4.46 27.53
C LEU A 142 -5.83 4.30 28.66
N THR A 143 -5.41 4.38 29.92
CA THR A 143 -6.30 4.33 31.08
C THR A 143 -7.33 5.45 31.03
N TYR A 144 -6.90 6.68 30.76
CA TYR A 144 -7.81 7.82 30.64
C TYR A 144 -8.84 7.62 29.50
N LEU A 145 -8.39 7.14 28.33
CA LEU A 145 -9.29 6.85 27.22
C LEU A 145 -10.26 5.70 27.53
N GLU A 146 -9.87 4.74 28.38
CA GLU A 146 -10.75 3.68 28.89
C GLU A 146 -11.77 4.24 29.88
N GLU A 147 -11.37 5.07 30.84
CA GLU A 147 -12.28 5.64 31.84
C GLU A 147 -13.28 6.65 31.23
N THR A 148 -12.86 7.33 30.17
CA THR A 148 -13.66 8.32 29.42
C THR A 148 -14.67 7.65 28.48
N LEU A 149 -14.72 6.31 28.43
CA LEU A 149 -15.67 5.51 27.64
C LEU A 149 -17.11 6.03 27.79
N GLY A 150 -17.66 6.55 26.69
CA GLY A 150 -19.07 6.90 26.56
C GLY A 150 -19.54 8.18 27.25
N LYS A 151 -18.67 8.93 27.94
CA LYS A 151 -19.05 10.11 28.72
C LYS A 151 -18.76 11.45 28.06
N THR A 152 -17.83 11.48 27.12
CA THR A 152 -17.24 12.75 26.67
C THR A 152 -17.18 12.84 25.15
N ALA A 153 -17.64 13.95 24.60
CA ALA A 153 -17.51 14.26 23.18
C ALA A 153 -16.01 14.34 22.81
N GLU A 154 -15.67 14.03 21.56
CA GLU A 154 -14.28 13.94 21.07
C GLU A 154 -13.44 15.23 21.27
N GLN A 155 -14.06 16.34 21.67
CA GLN A 155 -13.46 17.65 21.83
C GLN A 155 -13.11 18.01 23.29
N ASP A 156 -13.58 17.24 24.28
CA ASP A 156 -13.44 17.58 25.70
C ASP A 156 -12.47 16.63 26.45
N LEU A 157 -11.37 16.22 25.80
CA LEU A 157 -10.32 15.48 26.49
C LEU A 157 -9.59 16.41 27.46
N ASN A 158 -9.81 16.20 28.76
CA ASN A 158 -9.12 16.93 29.81
C ASN A 158 -7.71 16.34 30.03
N LEU A 159 -6.70 17.00 29.47
CA LEU A 159 -5.31 16.56 29.53
C LEU A 159 -4.70 16.63 30.93
N GLU A 160 -5.22 17.49 31.81
CA GLU A 160 -4.79 17.57 33.22
C GLU A 160 -5.29 16.37 34.01
N SER A 161 -6.49 15.87 33.68
CA SER A 161 -6.99 14.60 34.22
C SER A 161 -6.24 13.37 33.67
N MET A 162 -5.64 13.49 32.49
CA MET A 162 -4.92 12.39 31.83
C MET A 162 -3.46 12.27 32.30
N PHE A 163 -2.74 13.37 32.42
CA PHE A 163 -1.31 13.39 32.76
C PHE A 163 -1.01 13.84 34.20
N GLY A 164 -2.02 14.34 34.92
CA GLY A 164 -1.88 15.05 36.19
C GLY A 164 -1.80 16.57 36.00
N THR A 165 -1.83 17.33 37.09
CA THR A 165 -1.78 18.81 37.06
C THR A 165 -0.37 19.37 36.81
N THR A 166 0.66 18.54 36.81
CA THR A 166 2.07 18.94 36.66
C THR A 166 2.68 18.37 35.37
N ASN A 167 3.44 19.18 34.64
CA ASN A 167 4.22 18.81 33.44
C ASN A 167 3.43 18.25 32.24
N VAL A 168 2.14 18.59 32.12
CA VAL A 168 1.29 18.19 30.98
C VAL A 168 1.91 18.55 29.62
N VAL A 169 2.44 19.76 29.48
CA VAL A 169 3.06 20.23 28.22
C VAL A 169 4.30 19.42 27.87
N GLU A 170 5.14 19.08 28.85
CA GLU A 170 6.37 18.31 28.64
C GLU A 170 6.05 16.89 28.20
N LYS A 171 5.10 16.22 28.87
CA LYS A 171 4.63 14.89 28.48
C LYS A 171 4.00 14.87 27.07
N LEU A 172 3.23 15.90 26.71
CA LEU A 172 2.68 16.05 25.36
C LEU A 172 3.77 16.23 24.30
N GLN A 173 4.82 17.00 24.61
CA GLN A 173 5.98 17.16 23.74
C GLN A 173 6.72 15.84 23.57
N GLU A 174 6.94 15.10 24.65
CA GLU A 174 7.57 13.78 24.62
C GLU A 174 6.75 12.78 23.78
N LEU A 175 5.44 12.68 24.04
CA LEU A 175 4.53 11.84 23.28
C LEU A 175 4.55 12.20 21.80
N THR A 176 4.46 13.48 21.46
CA THR A 176 4.49 13.93 20.06
C THR A 176 5.83 13.63 19.40
N LYS A 177 6.94 13.80 20.11
CA LYS A 177 8.28 13.49 19.61
C LYS A 177 8.43 11.99 19.36
N TRP A 178 7.94 11.15 20.27
CA TRP A 178 7.95 9.70 20.13
C TRP A 178 7.05 9.23 18.98
N LEU A 179 5.82 9.75 18.88
CA LEU A 179 4.92 9.44 17.75
C LEU A 179 5.56 9.79 16.40
N LYS A 180 6.30 10.90 16.33
CA LYS A 180 7.05 11.31 15.13
C LYS A 180 8.26 10.41 14.82
N SER A 181 8.82 9.72 15.82
CA SER A 181 9.93 8.79 15.62
C SER A 181 9.49 7.39 15.19
N LEU A 182 8.20 7.10 15.24
CA LEU A 182 7.68 5.78 14.87
C LEU A 182 7.78 5.56 13.35
N PRO A 183 8.00 4.30 12.91
CA PRO A 183 8.04 3.96 11.48
C PRO A 183 6.69 4.18 10.77
N SER A 184 5.60 4.30 11.53
CA SER A 184 4.29 4.65 11.01
C SER A 184 4.15 6.14 10.67
N TYR A 185 5.00 7.01 11.22
CA TYR A 185 4.96 8.43 10.96
C TYR A 185 5.46 8.74 9.55
N GLY A 186 4.63 9.41 8.75
CA GLY A 186 4.93 9.66 7.33
C GLY A 186 4.70 8.45 6.42
N GLY A 187 4.09 7.38 6.92
CA GLY A 187 3.74 6.22 6.09
C GLY A 187 2.78 6.60 4.96
N THR A 188 2.88 5.88 3.84
CA THR A 188 2.05 6.15 2.65
C THR A 188 0.58 5.94 2.97
N LYS A 189 -0.22 6.99 2.79
CA LYS A 189 -1.67 6.93 2.90
C LYS A 189 -2.26 6.24 1.68
N VAL A 190 -3.07 5.21 1.90
CA VAL A 190 -3.66 4.37 0.85
C VAL A 190 -5.17 4.37 1.02
N HIS A 191 -5.87 4.75 -0.05
CA HIS A 191 -7.32 4.69 -0.09
C HIS A 191 -7.82 3.23 -0.20
N GLU A 192 -9.00 2.94 0.35
CA GLU A 192 -9.63 1.61 0.33
C GLU A 192 -9.73 0.99 -1.07
N SER A 193 -9.94 1.80 -2.10
CA SER A 193 -10.03 1.32 -3.50
C SER A 193 -8.67 1.01 -4.15
N SER A 194 -7.56 1.38 -3.50
CA SER A 194 -6.22 1.19 -4.05
C SER A 194 -5.66 -0.17 -3.64
N ASN A 195 -5.21 -0.94 -4.63
CA ASN A 195 -4.46 -2.17 -4.38
C ASN A 195 -2.97 -1.84 -4.27
N THR A 196 -2.44 -1.90 -3.05
CA THR A 196 -1.01 -1.72 -2.80
C THR A 196 -0.32 -3.05 -2.49
N ILE A 197 1.00 -3.03 -2.64
CA ILE A 197 1.89 -4.14 -2.33
C ILE A 197 2.83 -3.63 -1.25
N GLU A 198 2.99 -4.40 -0.20
CA GLU A 198 3.83 -4.03 0.94
C GLU A 198 5.31 -4.04 0.56
N PRO A 199 6.15 -3.19 1.18
CA PRO A 199 7.57 -3.10 0.86
C PRO A 199 8.31 -4.44 0.94
N ILE A 200 7.93 -5.32 1.87
CA ILE A 200 8.50 -6.66 2.00
C ILE A 200 8.22 -7.55 0.77
N VAL A 201 7.05 -7.40 0.15
CA VAL A 201 6.68 -8.13 -1.07
C VAL A 201 7.39 -7.51 -2.27
N VAL A 202 7.52 -6.18 -2.32
CA VAL A 202 8.30 -5.49 -3.37
C VAL A 202 9.76 -5.95 -3.34
N SER A 203 10.39 -6.02 -2.17
CA SER A 203 11.75 -6.53 -2.02
C SER A 203 11.90 -7.97 -2.51
N ALA A 204 10.93 -8.84 -2.22
CA ALA A 204 10.92 -10.22 -2.70
C ALA A 204 10.76 -10.31 -4.23
N ILE A 205 9.97 -9.42 -4.84
CA ILE A 205 9.85 -9.29 -6.30
C ILE A 205 11.18 -8.84 -6.90
N ASP A 206 11.82 -7.82 -6.32
CA ASP A 206 13.10 -7.30 -6.81
C ASP A 206 14.21 -8.36 -6.77
N GLU A 207 14.28 -9.16 -5.70
CA GLU A 207 15.22 -10.27 -5.61
C GLU A 207 14.98 -11.33 -6.70
N GLU A 208 13.73 -11.71 -6.94
CA GLU A 208 13.39 -12.69 -7.98
C GLU A 208 13.68 -12.14 -9.38
N ILE A 209 13.41 -10.85 -9.64
CA ILE A 209 13.75 -10.18 -10.89
C ILE A 209 15.28 -10.15 -11.08
N LYS A 210 16.06 -9.88 -10.04
CA LYS A 210 17.53 -9.90 -10.10
C LYS A 210 18.05 -11.31 -10.44
N LEU A 211 17.49 -12.34 -9.84
CA LEU A 211 17.84 -13.73 -10.15
C LEU A 211 17.44 -14.12 -11.56
N PHE A 212 16.26 -13.69 -12.01
CA PHE A 212 15.77 -13.89 -13.36
C PHE A 212 16.68 -13.24 -14.39
N LYS A 213 17.06 -11.97 -14.22
CA LYS A 213 17.98 -11.26 -15.12
C LYS A 213 19.35 -11.94 -15.27
N LYS A 214 19.81 -12.67 -14.25
CA LYS A 214 21.07 -13.45 -14.33
C LYS A 214 20.92 -14.73 -15.16
N LYS A 215 19.71 -15.28 -15.26
CA LYS A 215 19.42 -16.55 -15.95
C LYS A 215 18.79 -16.35 -17.33
N ALA A 216 18.08 -15.26 -17.52
CA ALA A 216 17.34 -14.96 -18.73
C ALA A 216 18.29 -14.84 -19.93
N GLY A 217 17.92 -15.49 -21.04
CA GLY A 217 18.59 -15.32 -22.31
C GLY A 217 18.20 -14.00 -22.99
N LYS A 218 18.76 -13.75 -24.17
CA LYS A 218 18.26 -12.67 -25.04
C LYS A 218 16.85 -13.01 -25.55
N SER A 219 16.05 -11.98 -25.82
CA SER A 219 14.73 -12.12 -26.46
C SER A 219 14.81 -12.99 -27.71
N LYS A 220 13.76 -13.79 -27.94
CA LYS A 220 13.66 -14.66 -29.12
C LYS A 220 12.95 -13.92 -30.24
N ASP A 221 13.56 -13.92 -31.42
CA ASP A 221 12.94 -13.34 -32.62
C ASP A 221 12.00 -14.37 -33.25
N VAL A 222 10.72 -14.00 -33.36
CA VAL A 222 9.67 -14.84 -33.94
C VAL A 222 8.98 -14.09 -35.07
N THR A 223 9.09 -14.60 -36.29
CA THR A 223 8.46 -13.98 -37.46
C THR A 223 7.08 -14.59 -37.71
N VAL A 224 6.03 -13.75 -37.73
CA VAL A 224 4.63 -14.17 -37.93
C VAL A 224 3.90 -13.21 -38.86
N SER A 225 3.00 -13.74 -39.69
CA SER A 225 2.05 -12.94 -40.46
C SER A 225 0.80 -12.67 -39.63
N VAL A 226 0.51 -11.39 -39.36
CA VAL A 226 -0.58 -10.96 -38.49
C VAL A 226 -1.48 -9.96 -39.22
N LEU A 227 -2.79 -10.04 -38.99
CA LEU A 227 -3.75 -9.07 -39.52
C LEU A 227 -3.51 -7.69 -38.91
N SER A 228 -3.63 -6.63 -39.73
CA SER A 228 -3.38 -5.25 -39.30
C SER A 228 -4.14 -4.84 -38.04
N ARG A 229 -5.37 -5.35 -37.84
CA ARG A 229 -6.20 -5.07 -36.66
C ARG A 229 -5.64 -5.58 -35.33
N TYR A 230 -4.66 -6.49 -35.36
CA TYR A 230 -4.00 -7.00 -34.15
C TYR A 230 -2.66 -6.30 -33.88
N LEU A 231 -2.42 -5.18 -34.56
CA LEU A 231 -1.19 -4.42 -34.44
C LEU A 231 -1.52 -3.02 -33.96
N TYR A 232 -0.81 -2.61 -32.92
CA TYR A 232 -0.83 -1.25 -32.42
C TYR A 232 0.46 -0.56 -32.83
N CYS A 233 0.36 0.55 -33.55
CA CYS A 233 1.48 1.42 -33.86
C CYS A 233 1.43 2.61 -32.87
N PRO A 234 2.41 2.75 -31.97
CA PRO A 234 2.54 3.97 -31.17
C PRO A 234 2.83 5.15 -32.10
N GLN A 235 2.24 6.31 -31.80
CA GLN A 235 2.53 7.58 -32.48
C GLN A 235 3.81 8.22 -31.93
#